data_AF-A0A1Y3CAU6-F1
#
_entry.id   AF-A0A1Y3CAU6-F1
#
_cell.length_a   1.000
_cell.length_b   1.000
_cell.length_c   1.000
_cell.angle_alpha   90.00
_cell.angle_beta   90.00
_cell.angle_gamma   90.00
#
_symmetry.space_group_name_H-M   'P 1'
#
loop_
_entity.id
_entity.type
_entity.pdbx_description
1 polymer ?
#
loop_
_entity_poly.entity_id
_entity_poly.type
_entity_poly.pdbx_seq_one_letter_code
_entity_poly.pdbx_strand_id
1 'polypeptide(L)' 'MAKVVKRDSPAENVIMPQDIILKMNDENIKDVSAFVESSNYLKANTVKFEILRKGQKLSLEISMKQ' A
#
# COMPACT_ATOMS: atom_id res chain seq x y z
N MET A 1 1.82 7.18 7.96
CA MET A 1 1.36 8.16 6.95
C MET A 1 2.31 8.12 5.77
N ALA A 2 1.82 7.93 4.54
CA ALA A 2 2.67 7.99 3.35
C ALA A 2 3.12 9.43 3.09
N LYS A 3 4.43 9.70 3.20
CA LYS A 3 5.03 11.04 3.10
C LYS A 3 5.40 11.42 1.66
N VAL A 4 5.72 10.44 0.82
CA VAL A 4 6.11 10.61 -0.58
C VAL A 4 5.65 9.41 -1.40
N VAL A 5 4.99 9.65 -2.53
CA VAL A 5 4.73 8.63 -3.57
C VAL A 5 5.64 8.96 -4.74
N LYS A 6 6.46 7.99 -5.18
CA LYS A 6 7.41 8.18 -6.29
C LYS A 6 6.64 8.20 -7.62
N ARG A 7 7.03 9.10 -8.55
CA ARG A 7 6.54 9.05 -9.94
C ARG A 7 6.99 7.76 -10.62
N ASP A 8 6.14 7.24 -11.49
CA ASP A 8 6.24 5.97 -12.20
C ASP A 8 6.25 4.74 -11.28
N SER A 9 5.77 4.87 -10.04
CA SER A 9 5.63 3.71 -9.15
C SER A 9 4.27 3.02 -9.34
N PRO A 10 4.16 1.72 -9.04
CA PRO A 10 2.87 1.03 -9.03
C PRO A 10 1.81 1.70 -8.13
N ALA A 11 2.26 2.44 -7.11
CA ALA A 11 1.40 3.17 -6.20
C ALA A 11 0.98 4.56 -6.70
N GLU A 12 1.58 5.05 -7.79
CA GLU A 12 1.23 6.33 -8.39
C GLU A 12 -0.23 6.31 -8.88
N ASN A 13 -0.96 7.40 -8.62
CA ASN A 13 -2.39 7.56 -8.91
C ASN A 13 -3.34 6.58 -8.17
N VAL A 14 -2.83 5.64 -7.37
CA VAL A 14 -3.64 4.72 -6.55
C VAL A 14 -3.61 5.12 -5.07
N ILE A 15 -2.41 5.27 -4.51
CA ILE A 15 -2.19 5.75 -3.14
C ILE A 15 -1.89 7.24 -3.18
N MET A 16 -2.55 7.99 -2.30
CA MET A 16 -2.38 9.43 -2.17
C MET A 16 -1.58 9.77 -0.91
N PRO A 17 -0.83 10.89 -0.92
CA PRO A 17 -0.27 11.43 0.31
C PRO A 17 -1.38 11.64 1.35
N GLN A 18 -1.08 11.35 2.62
CA GLN A 18 -2.01 11.32 3.77
C GLN A 18 -2.88 10.06 3.91
N ASP A 19 -2.80 9.10 2.99
CA ASP A 19 -3.41 7.79 3.23
C ASP A 19 -2.70 7.05 4.37
N ILE A 20 -3.53 6.35 5.16
CA ILE A 20 -3.06 5.45 6.21
C ILE A 20 -3.27 4.03 5.71
N ILE A 21 -2.17 3.29 5.50
CA ILE A 21 -2.23 1.87 5.16
C ILE A 21 -2.52 1.10 6.44
N LEU A 22 -3.58 0.30 6.43
CA LEU A 22 -3.99 -0.57 7.54
C LEU A 22 -3.57 -2.02 7.30
N LYS A 23 -3.69 -2.48 6.05
CA LYS A 23 -3.29 -3.82 5.64
C LYS A 23 -2.70 -3.86 4.25
N MET A 24 -1.88 -4.86 4.02
CA MET A 24 -1.37 -5.24 2.71
C MET A 24 -1.52 -6.75 2.55
N ASN A 25 -2.24 -7.17 1.51
CA ASN A 25 -2.76 -8.52 1.32
C ASN A 25 -3.48 -9.00 2.58
N ASP A 26 -3.00 -10.07 3.21
CA ASP A 26 -3.54 -10.65 4.43
C ASP A 26 -2.75 -10.24 5.69
N GLU A 27 -1.75 -9.34 5.54
CA GLU A 27 -0.90 -8.88 6.63
C GLU A 27 -1.36 -7.53 7.19
N ASN A 28 -1.44 -7.46 8.51
CA ASN A 28 -1.75 -6.22 9.23
C ASN A 28 -0.50 -5.36 9.34
N ILE A 29 -0.52 -4.19 8.72
CA ILE A 29 0.59 -3.26 8.72
C ILE A 29 0.42 -2.29 9.89
N LYS A 30 1.13 -2.54 10.98
CA LYS A 30 1.08 -1.70 12.19
C LYS A 30 2.18 -0.64 12.26
N ASP A 31 3.29 -0.90 11.59
CA ASP A 31 4.46 -0.02 11.54
C ASP A 31 5.15 -0.07 10.18
N VAL A 32 6.17 0.79 10.01
CA VAL A 32 6.92 0.90 8.75
C VAL A 32 7.76 -0.35 8.47
N SER A 33 8.25 -1.04 9.51
CA SER A 33 9.08 -2.24 9.35
C SER A 33 8.25 -3.39 8.78
N ALA A 34 7.06 -3.62 9.34
CA ALA A 34 6.10 -4.58 8.81
C ALA A 34 5.79 -4.28 7.34
N PHE A 35 5.55 -3.02 6.97
CA PHE A 35 5.34 -2.65 5.58
C PHE A 35 6.50 -3.04 4.66
N VAL A 36 7.75 -2.74 5.07
CA VAL A 36 8.95 -3.06 4.27
C VAL A 36 9.13 -4.58 4.16
N GLU A 37 9.00 -5.31 5.26
CA GLU A 37 9.12 -6.77 5.27
C GLU A 37 8.08 -7.40 4.36
N SER A 38 6.80 -7.10 4.58
CA SER A 38 5.71 -7.60 3.74
C SER A 38 5.94 -7.25 2.26
N SER A 39 6.52 -6.09 1.96
CA SER A 39 6.81 -5.67 0.58
C SER A 39 7.92 -6.50 -0.08
N ASN A 40 8.91 -6.94 0.69
CA ASN A 40 9.98 -7.81 0.20
C ASN A 40 9.48 -9.23 -0.09
N TYR A 41 8.41 -9.67 0.59
CA TYR A 41 7.80 -10.98 0.36
C TYR A 41 6.71 -10.97 -0.71
N LEU A 42 6.47 -9.84 -1.38
CA LEU A 42 5.52 -9.75 -2.48
C LEU A 42 6.02 -10.55 -3.69
N LYS A 43 5.58 -11.81 -3.76
CA LYS A 43 5.76 -12.67 -4.94
C LYS A 43 4.66 -12.52 -5.98
N ALA A 44 3.60 -11.77 -5.66
CA ALA A 44 2.43 -11.61 -6.49
C ALA A 44 2.54 -10.37 -7.39
N ASN A 45 2.09 -10.51 -8.65
CA ASN A 45 1.97 -9.41 -9.60
C ASN A 45 0.90 -8.37 -9.18
N THR A 46 0.07 -8.70 -8.19
CA THR A 46 -0.98 -7.82 -7.70
C THR A 46 -1.05 -7.86 -6.17
N VAL A 47 -1.23 -6.69 -5.57
CA VAL A 47 -1.19 -6.47 -4.13
C VAL A 47 -2.46 -5.74 -3.72
N LYS A 48 -3.16 -6.28 -2.72
CA LYS A 48 -4.34 -5.64 -2.15
C LYS A 48 -3.94 -4.78 -0.97
N PHE A 49 -4.48 -3.58 -0.88
CA PHE A 49 -4.24 -2.64 0.20
C PHE A 49 -5.55 -2.25 0.84
N GLU A 50 -5.64 -2.36 2.17
CA GLU A 50 -6.71 -1.74 2.93
C GLU A 50 -6.17 -0.42 3.47
N ILE A 51 -6.71 0.71 3.00
CA ILE A 51 -6.29 2.05 3.42
C ILE A 51 -7.44 2.79 4.11
N LEU A 52 -7.09 3.78 4.93
CA LEU A 52 -8.01 4.77 5.45
C LEU A 52 -7.72 6.11 4.80
N ARG A 53 -8.70 6.63 4.04
CA ARG A 53 -8.63 7.93 3.37
C ARG A 53 -9.79 8.79 3.87
N LYS A 54 -9.49 9.93 4.49
CA LYS A 54 -10.50 10.86 5.05
C LYS A 54 -11.51 10.19 5.99
N GLY A 55 -11.06 9.20 6.77
CA GLY A 55 -11.92 8.43 7.69
C GLY A 55 -12.75 7.32 7.04
N GLN A 56 -12.65 7.13 5.72
CA GLN A 56 -13.28 6.01 5.02
C GLN A 56 -12.26 4.91 4.72
N LYS A 57 -12.66 3.66 4.94
CA LYS A 57 -11.85 2.50 4.57
C LYS A 57 -12.05 2.20 3.10
N LEU A 58 -10.96 2.09 2.36
CA LEU A 58 -10.93 1.76 0.94
C LEU A 58 -10.04 0.55 0.73
N SER A 59 -10.53 -0.41 -0.06
CA SER A 59 -9.72 -1.52 -0.55
C SER A 59 -9.23 -1.18 -1.95
N LEU A 60 -7.93 -1.09 -2.11
CA LEU A 60 -7.26 -0.79 -3.37
C LEU A 60 -6.47 -2.01 -3.84
N GLU A 61 -6.36 -2.20 -5.14
CA GLU A 61 -5.56 -3.27 -5.72
C GLU A 61 -4.52 -2.63 -6.65
N ILE A 62 -3.26 -2.91 -6.39
CA ILE A 62 -2.12 -2.37 -7.12
C ILE A 62 -1.46 -3.50 -7.87
N SER A 63 -1.35 -3.36 -9.20
CA SER A 63 -0.56 -4.28 -10.00
C SER A 63 0.89 -3.81 -10.05
N MET A 64 1.78 -4.67 -9.58
CA MET A 64 3.22 -4.53 -9.71
C MET A 64 3.57 -4.89 -11.15
N LYS A 65 3.34 -3.97 -12.10
CA LYS A 65 3.85 -4.13 -13.46
C LYS A 65 5.38 -4.22 -13.37
N GLN A 66 5.93 -5.34 -13.86
CA GLN A 66 7.36 -5.53 -14.06
C GLN A 66 7.87 -4.61 -15.18
#